data_AF-A0A7Z2VPA1-F1
#
_entry.id   AF-A0A7Z2VPA1-F1
#
_cell.length_a   1.000
_cell.length_b   1.000
_cell.length_c   1.000
_cell.angle_alpha   90.00
_cell.angle_beta   90.00
_cell.angle_gamma   90.00
#
_symmetry.space_group_name_H-M   'P 1'
#
loop_
_entity.id
_entity.type
_entity.pdbx_description
1 polymer ?
#
loop_
_entity_poly.entity_id
_entity_poly.type
_entity_poly.pdbx_seq_one_letter_code
_entity_poly.pdbx_strand_id
1 'polypeptide(L)'
;MNGNHVLKSRKQPITVGGPDSDFPGFTSQAIQSAVEAASRSGGGGVLLDKGIFRMDGPVRLVDGLTLQGSGPETVLRKADGFRSRFTLDADYGELRAEVEDASGFRVGMGLQIFDDSQKYGWDESTAVVTAIEGNVLHFDRYLVRDYEADNGGTVTNACSIIEGTEIGHVLISDLTIDGNKAANGPIGGCRAGGIYLYKANNCRIERVSVLDFNGDGISWQITENISLHRCVVRRCADSGLHPGSGSLYSRVTECDCSDNGRAGLFICWRVQHGDFSRNTFSGNGECGISIGHKDSDNLFDGNEFRGNAKSGIIFRPEKTGNGANRNIWTNNVVEDNGNEQSGYGIYAEGASADNVFRGNAIRDTGTNLQKTGVWLADHVHGFTFDGGDGA
;
A
#
# COMPACT_ATOMS: atom_id res chain seq x y z
N MET A 1 -41.56 -34.64 3.30
CA MET A 1 -41.01 -33.32 3.64
C MET A 1 -39.95 -33.00 2.58
N ASN A 2 -40.29 -32.12 1.63
CA ASN A 2 -39.41 -31.78 0.51
C ASN A 2 -38.38 -30.74 0.98
N GLY A 3 -37.14 -31.18 1.17
CA GLY A 3 -35.99 -30.30 1.35
C GLY A 3 -35.51 -29.80 -0.01
N ASN A 4 -36.12 -28.72 -0.51
CA ASN A 4 -35.53 -27.97 -1.62
C ASN A 4 -34.32 -27.19 -1.08
N HIS A 5 -33.13 -27.78 -1.19
CA HIS A 5 -31.90 -27.01 -1.20
C HIS A 5 -31.92 -26.12 -2.43
N VAL A 6 -32.27 -24.85 -2.25
CA VAL A 6 -32.04 -23.81 -3.25
C VAL A 6 -30.52 -23.67 -3.38
N LEU A 7 -29.95 -24.35 -4.38
CA LEU A 7 -28.66 -24.00 -4.94
C LEU A 7 -28.75 -22.52 -5.33
N LYS A 8 -28.14 -21.62 -4.55
CA LYS A 8 -27.94 -20.24 -5.00
C LYS A 8 -27.20 -20.32 -6.32
N SER A 9 -27.84 -19.97 -7.44
CA SER A 9 -27.17 -19.89 -8.73
C SER A 9 -25.96 -18.98 -8.57
N ARG A 10 -24.75 -19.47 -8.90
CA ARG A 10 -23.57 -18.60 -8.99
C ARG A 10 -23.93 -17.46 -9.94
N LYS A 11 -23.94 -16.22 -9.42
CA LYS A 11 -24.15 -15.05 -10.27
C LYS A 11 -23.02 -15.03 -11.29
N GLN A 12 -23.40 -14.88 -12.55
CA GLN A 12 -22.42 -14.70 -13.62
C GLN A 12 -21.57 -13.47 -13.29
N PRO A 13 -20.24 -13.55 -13.43
CA PRO A 13 -19.40 -12.38 -13.25
C PRO A 13 -19.73 -11.32 -14.31
N ILE A 14 -19.58 -10.05 -13.93
CA ILE A 14 -19.72 -8.90 -14.82
C ILE A 14 -18.37 -8.65 -15.50
N THR A 15 -18.37 -8.47 -16.81
CA THR A 15 -17.16 -8.28 -17.64
C THR A 15 -16.95 -6.80 -18.01
N VAL A 16 -15.69 -6.36 -18.07
CA VAL A 16 -15.30 -4.98 -18.39
C VAL A 16 -14.12 -4.97 -19.36
N GLY A 17 -14.20 -4.15 -20.40
CA GLY A 17 -13.06 -3.91 -21.31
C GLY A 17 -13.47 -3.87 -22.78
N GLY A 18 -13.36 -5.00 -23.48
CA GLY A 18 -13.62 -5.11 -24.91
C GLY A 18 -15.06 -4.78 -25.32
N PRO A 19 -15.34 -4.69 -26.63
CA PRO A 19 -16.67 -4.31 -27.14
C PRO A 19 -17.79 -5.30 -26.75
N ASP A 20 -17.43 -6.55 -26.47
CA ASP A 20 -18.38 -7.61 -26.10
C ASP A 20 -18.55 -7.77 -24.57
N SER A 21 -17.84 -6.97 -23.76
CA SER A 21 -18.00 -6.94 -22.30
C SER A 21 -19.33 -6.31 -21.89
N ASP A 22 -19.86 -6.68 -20.72
CA ASP A 22 -21.06 -6.07 -20.13
C ASP A 22 -20.90 -4.55 -19.96
N PHE A 23 -19.68 -4.11 -19.62
CA PHE A 23 -19.27 -2.71 -19.57
C PHE A 23 -18.11 -2.47 -20.55
N PRO A 24 -18.40 -2.10 -21.81
CA PRO A 24 -17.38 -1.76 -22.78
C PRO A 24 -16.61 -0.50 -22.36
N GLY A 25 -15.28 -0.53 -22.45
CA GLY A 25 -14.40 0.59 -22.19
C GLY A 25 -13.21 0.24 -21.30
N PHE A 26 -12.05 0.75 -21.68
CA PHE A 26 -10.80 0.60 -20.92
C PHE A 26 -10.58 1.82 -20.01
N THR A 27 -11.51 2.08 -19.09
CA THR A 27 -11.44 3.24 -18.18
C THR A 27 -11.85 2.88 -16.76
N SER A 28 -11.31 3.62 -15.79
CA SER A 28 -11.76 3.55 -14.38
C SER A 28 -13.28 3.70 -14.22
N GLN A 29 -13.93 4.56 -15.01
CA GLN A 29 -15.39 4.74 -15.02
C GLN A 29 -16.13 3.45 -15.40
N ALA A 30 -15.66 2.72 -16.42
CA ALA A 30 -16.27 1.46 -16.84
C ALA A 30 -16.16 0.40 -15.74
N ILE A 31 -14.99 0.29 -15.10
CA ILE A 31 -14.78 -0.62 -13.97
C ILE A 31 -15.68 -0.23 -12.79
N GLN A 32 -15.73 1.06 -12.43
CA GLN A 32 -16.56 1.54 -11.31
C GLN A 32 -18.05 1.25 -11.56
N SER A 33 -18.52 1.46 -12.79
CA SER A 33 -19.91 1.15 -13.19
C SER A 33 -20.23 -0.34 -13.03
N ALA A 34 -19.27 -1.23 -13.36
CA ALA A 34 -19.40 -2.67 -13.16
C ALA A 34 -19.42 -3.05 -11.67
N VAL A 35 -18.58 -2.41 -10.84
CA VAL A 35 -18.58 -2.60 -9.39
C VAL A 35 -19.92 -2.19 -8.78
N GLU A 36 -20.48 -1.05 -9.18
CA GLU A 36 -21.80 -0.60 -8.73
C GLU A 36 -22.92 -1.56 -9.17
N ALA A 37 -22.84 -2.10 -10.38
CA ALA A 37 -23.79 -3.10 -10.87
C ALA A 37 -23.69 -4.43 -10.11
N ALA A 38 -22.48 -4.88 -9.78
CA ALA A 38 -22.24 -6.03 -8.92
C ALA A 38 -22.77 -5.78 -7.50
N SER A 39 -22.56 -4.59 -6.95
CA SER A 39 -23.06 -4.17 -5.64
C SER A 39 -24.59 -4.20 -5.55
N ARG A 40 -25.29 -3.64 -6.54
CA ARG A 40 -26.77 -3.72 -6.66
C ARG A 40 -27.26 -5.16 -6.76
N SER A 41 -26.41 -6.06 -7.23
CA SER A 41 -26.64 -7.50 -7.28
C SER A 41 -26.16 -8.22 -6.01
N GLY A 42 -25.88 -7.52 -4.90
CA GLY A 42 -25.47 -8.14 -3.63
C GLY A 42 -24.05 -8.72 -3.64
N GLY A 43 -23.15 -8.11 -4.41
CA GLY A 43 -21.77 -8.53 -4.60
C GLY A 43 -21.59 -9.44 -5.82
N GLY A 44 -20.34 -9.88 -6.06
CA GLY A 44 -20.02 -10.75 -7.19
C GLY A 44 -18.62 -10.56 -7.74
N GLY A 45 -18.39 -11.10 -8.94
CA GLY A 45 -17.13 -10.96 -9.67
C GLY A 45 -17.23 -9.85 -10.71
N VAL A 46 -16.20 -9.02 -10.79
CA VAL A 46 -15.91 -8.09 -11.89
C VAL A 46 -14.64 -8.59 -12.55
N LEU A 47 -14.76 -9.03 -13.81
CA LEU A 47 -13.66 -9.56 -14.61
C LEU A 47 -13.22 -8.50 -15.61
N LEU A 48 -11.92 -8.21 -15.60
CA LEU A 48 -11.30 -7.26 -16.50
C LEU A 48 -10.63 -8.00 -17.65
N ASP A 49 -10.96 -7.59 -18.86
CA ASP A 49 -10.29 -8.07 -20.07
C ASP A 49 -8.80 -7.68 -20.06
N LYS A 50 -8.05 -8.29 -20.97
CA LYS A 50 -6.69 -7.84 -21.31
C LYS A 50 -6.76 -6.46 -21.95
N GLY A 51 -5.85 -5.58 -21.57
CA GLY A 51 -5.76 -4.22 -22.11
C GLY A 51 -5.29 -3.20 -21.07
N ILE A 52 -5.12 -1.96 -21.52
CA ILE A 52 -4.66 -0.86 -20.68
C ILE A 52 -5.85 0.03 -20.32
N PHE A 53 -6.31 -0.09 -19.09
CA PHE A 53 -7.34 0.75 -18.51
C PHE A 53 -6.74 2.08 -18.06
N ARG A 54 -7.28 3.19 -18.58
CA ARG A 54 -6.92 4.53 -18.11
C ARG A 54 -7.62 4.82 -16.77
N MET A 55 -6.81 5.10 -15.76
CA MET A 55 -7.27 5.35 -14.39
C MET A 55 -7.26 6.85 -14.09
N ASP A 56 -8.41 7.51 -14.30
CA ASP A 56 -8.62 8.91 -13.92
C ASP A 56 -9.02 9.01 -12.43
N GLY A 57 -9.68 7.99 -11.87
CA GLY A 57 -10.01 7.90 -10.45
C GLY A 57 -9.86 6.48 -9.89
N PRO A 58 -9.99 6.33 -8.56
CA PRO A 58 -9.91 5.04 -7.89
C PRO A 58 -11.09 4.15 -8.28
N VAL A 59 -10.83 2.85 -8.44
CA VAL A 59 -11.88 1.83 -8.39
C VAL A 59 -12.18 1.54 -6.93
N ARG A 60 -13.34 1.97 -6.47
CA ARG A 60 -13.79 1.78 -5.09
C ARG A 60 -14.57 0.48 -4.95
N LEU A 61 -13.99 -0.43 -4.18
CA LEU A 61 -14.52 -1.77 -3.96
C LEU A 61 -15.65 -1.75 -2.91
N VAL A 62 -16.42 -2.82 -2.90
CA VAL A 62 -17.52 -3.06 -1.94
C VAL A 62 -17.37 -4.46 -1.33
N ASP A 63 -18.13 -4.73 -0.27
CA ASP A 63 -18.13 -6.03 0.42
C ASP A 63 -18.35 -7.21 -0.53
N GLY A 64 -17.57 -8.27 -0.32
CA GLY A 64 -17.72 -9.54 -1.04
C GLY A 64 -17.34 -9.49 -2.52
N LEU A 65 -16.75 -8.40 -2.99
CA LEU A 65 -16.37 -8.24 -4.39
C LEU A 65 -15.11 -9.05 -4.74
N THR A 66 -15.13 -9.71 -5.89
CA THR A 66 -13.92 -10.19 -6.57
C THR A 66 -13.63 -9.28 -7.76
N LEU A 67 -12.52 -8.55 -7.73
CA LEU A 67 -11.98 -7.83 -8.88
C LEU A 67 -10.81 -8.63 -9.45
N GLN A 68 -10.96 -9.15 -10.65
CA GLN A 68 -9.99 -10.06 -11.25
C GLN A 68 -9.65 -9.61 -12.67
N GLY A 69 -8.36 -9.51 -12.97
CA GLY A 69 -7.87 -9.31 -14.33
C GLY A 69 -7.57 -10.61 -15.07
N SER A 70 -7.01 -10.46 -16.25
CA SER A 70 -6.60 -11.55 -17.14
C SER A 70 -5.08 -11.81 -17.06
N GLY A 71 -4.48 -11.58 -15.89
CA GLY A 71 -3.05 -11.66 -15.64
C GLY A 71 -2.31 -10.35 -15.92
N PRO A 72 -0.99 -10.38 -16.17
CA PRO A 72 -0.18 -9.18 -16.35
C PRO A 72 -0.61 -8.27 -17.51
N GLU A 73 -1.39 -8.79 -18.47
CA GLU A 73 -1.91 -8.07 -19.64
C GLU A 73 -3.12 -7.18 -19.31
N THR A 74 -3.74 -7.32 -18.13
CA THR A 74 -4.70 -6.33 -17.61
C THR A 74 -3.92 -5.28 -16.84
N VAL A 75 -3.78 -4.09 -17.43
CA VAL A 75 -3.00 -2.99 -16.86
C VAL A 75 -3.90 -1.83 -16.46
N LEU A 76 -3.93 -1.49 -15.18
CA LEU A 76 -4.58 -0.29 -14.65
C LEU A 76 -3.53 0.82 -14.59
N ARG A 77 -3.52 1.70 -15.61
CA ARG A 77 -2.51 2.76 -15.74
C ARG A 77 -3.03 4.11 -15.25
N LYS A 78 -2.35 4.71 -14.28
CA LYS A 78 -2.65 6.06 -13.76
C LYS A 78 -2.55 7.11 -14.88
N ALA A 79 -3.62 7.90 -15.02
CA ALA A 79 -3.63 9.09 -15.88
C ALA A 79 -2.52 10.08 -15.50
N ASP A 80 -2.10 10.93 -16.45
CA ASP A 80 -1.10 11.96 -16.20
C ASP A 80 -1.52 12.91 -15.07
N GLY A 81 -0.52 13.34 -14.30
CA GLY A 81 -0.72 14.20 -13.15
C GLY A 81 -1.21 15.60 -13.53
N PHE A 82 -2.10 16.15 -12.72
CA PHE A 82 -2.51 17.55 -12.78
C PHE A 82 -2.57 18.12 -11.37
N ARG A 83 -2.29 19.41 -11.22
CA ARG A 83 -2.38 20.13 -9.94
C ARG A 83 -2.81 21.57 -10.14
N SER A 84 -3.43 22.13 -9.12
CA SER A 84 -3.87 23.51 -9.07
C SER A 84 -3.82 24.02 -7.64
N ARG A 85 -3.43 25.29 -7.43
CA ARG A 85 -3.46 25.91 -6.09
C ARG A 85 -4.88 26.32 -5.74
N PHE A 86 -5.16 26.45 -4.46
CA PHE A 86 -6.42 27.06 -4.03
C PHE A 86 -6.40 28.58 -4.28
N THR A 87 -7.59 29.16 -4.44
CA THR A 87 -7.77 30.63 -4.37
C THR A 87 -8.31 31.10 -3.01
N LEU A 88 -8.86 30.16 -2.22
CA LEU A 88 -9.44 30.37 -0.90
C LEU A 88 -9.10 29.17 -0.01
N ASP A 89 -9.08 29.37 1.31
CA ASP A 89 -8.92 28.27 2.27
C ASP A 89 -10.02 27.22 2.07
N ALA A 90 -9.67 25.95 2.30
CA ALA A 90 -10.58 24.81 2.19
C ALA A 90 -10.66 24.13 3.56
N ASP A 91 -11.77 24.36 4.25
CA ASP A 91 -11.87 24.10 5.69
C ASP A 91 -12.28 22.65 6.01
N TYR A 92 -11.97 22.21 7.23
CA TYR A 92 -12.42 20.94 7.77
C TYR A 92 -13.93 20.78 7.60
N GLY A 93 -14.36 19.64 7.04
CA GLY A 93 -15.78 19.39 6.83
C GLY A 93 -16.38 20.04 5.58
N GLU A 94 -15.59 20.69 4.72
CA GLU A 94 -16.08 21.11 3.40
C GLU A 94 -16.16 19.96 2.39
N LEU A 95 -16.99 20.15 1.36
CA LEU A 95 -17.18 19.25 0.21
C LEU A 95 -16.78 19.89 -1.13
N ARG A 96 -16.01 20.98 -1.06
CA ARG A 96 -15.53 21.71 -2.23
C ARG A 96 -14.18 22.37 -1.97
N ALA A 97 -13.51 22.77 -3.03
CA ALA A 97 -12.37 23.67 -3.01
C ALA A 97 -12.40 24.56 -4.27
N GLU A 98 -12.08 25.84 -4.12
CA GLU A 98 -11.89 26.75 -5.26
C GLU A 98 -10.42 26.77 -5.67
N VAL A 99 -10.14 26.58 -6.96
CA VAL A 99 -8.78 26.47 -7.49
C VAL A 99 -8.48 27.52 -8.55
N GLU A 100 -7.20 27.81 -8.78
CA GLU A 100 -6.79 28.76 -9.83
C GLU A 100 -7.18 28.30 -11.24
N ASP A 101 -7.05 26.99 -11.50
CA ASP A 101 -7.34 26.34 -12.78
C ASP A 101 -7.96 24.97 -12.58
N ALA A 102 -9.21 24.80 -13.01
CA ALA A 102 -9.92 23.52 -12.98
C ALA A 102 -9.81 22.69 -14.28
N SER A 103 -9.15 23.20 -15.33
CA SER A 103 -9.19 22.63 -16.70
C SER A 103 -8.64 21.21 -16.83
N GLY A 104 -7.74 20.81 -15.94
CA GLY A 104 -7.19 19.46 -15.91
C GLY A 104 -8.02 18.44 -15.13
N PHE A 105 -9.04 18.87 -14.39
CA PHE A 105 -9.92 17.99 -13.61
C PHE A 105 -11.19 17.61 -14.36
N ARG A 106 -11.78 16.46 -13.99
CA ARG A 106 -13.04 15.95 -14.56
C ARG A 106 -13.83 15.22 -13.47
N VAL A 107 -15.15 15.17 -13.62
CA VAL A 107 -16.01 14.32 -12.78
C VAL A 107 -15.53 12.86 -12.83
N GLY A 108 -15.49 12.20 -11.67
CA GLY A 108 -14.95 10.86 -11.51
C GLY A 108 -13.43 10.79 -11.28
N MET A 109 -12.71 11.91 -11.40
CA MET A 109 -11.27 11.96 -11.13
C MET A 109 -11.00 11.87 -9.62
N GLY A 110 -10.00 11.08 -9.24
CA GLY A 110 -9.54 11.02 -7.86
C GLY A 110 -8.67 12.23 -7.51
N LEU A 111 -8.77 12.71 -6.28
CA LEU A 111 -8.09 13.90 -5.77
C LEU A 111 -7.23 13.59 -4.55
N GLN A 112 -6.19 14.39 -4.39
CA GLN A 112 -5.43 14.61 -3.16
C GLN A 112 -5.48 16.11 -2.86
N ILE A 113 -5.81 16.48 -1.62
CA ILE A 113 -6.03 17.86 -1.17
C ILE A 113 -5.22 18.08 0.11
N PHE A 114 -4.36 19.11 0.13
CA PHE A 114 -3.44 19.39 1.24
C PHE A 114 -2.93 20.84 1.23
N ASP A 115 -2.23 21.24 2.29
CA ASP A 115 -1.32 22.39 2.32
C ASP A 115 0.10 21.97 2.72
N ASP A 116 1.07 22.89 2.71
CA ASP A 116 2.47 22.54 2.95
C ASP A 116 2.76 22.03 4.36
N SER A 117 1.95 22.40 5.35
CA SER A 117 2.08 21.94 6.73
C SER A 117 1.31 20.65 7.02
N GLN A 118 0.33 20.33 6.18
CA GLN A 118 -0.64 19.24 6.37
C GLN A 118 -0.69 18.32 5.14
N LYS A 119 0.48 17.88 4.69
CA LYS A 119 0.66 16.91 3.61
C LYS A 119 1.30 15.64 4.14
N TYR A 120 0.88 14.50 3.58
CA TYR A 120 1.25 13.15 4.01
C TYR A 120 0.67 12.71 5.34
N GLY A 121 0.96 11.46 5.71
CA GLY A 121 0.42 10.87 6.94
C GLY A 121 -1.11 10.90 6.95
N TRP A 122 -1.68 11.25 8.09
CA TRP A 122 -3.13 11.31 8.27
C TRP A 122 -3.73 12.67 7.94
N ASP A 123 -2.92 13.63 7.48
CA ASP A 123 -3.33 15.02 7.38
C ASP A 123 -3.82 15.40 5.97
N GLU A 124 -3.42 14.68 4.92
CA GLU A 124 -3.95 14.89 3.57
C GLU A 124 -5.37 14.31 3.39
N SER A 125 -6.19 14.99 2.59
CA SER A 125 -7.51 14.51 2.18
C SER A 125 -7.43 13.84 0.81
N THR A 126 -8.22 12.78 0.62
CA THR A 126 -8.43 12.16 -0.70
C THR A 126 -9.90 12.18 -1.02
N ALA A 127 -10.29 12.35 -2.28
CA ALA A 127 -11.71 12.38 -2.65
C ALA A 127 -11.89 12.02 -4.13
N VAL A 128 -13.13 12.00 -4.62
CA VAL A 128 -13.45 11.96 -6.05
C VAL A 128 -14.30 13.16 -6.43
N VAL A 129 -14.00 13.77 -7.58
CA VAL A 129 -14.75 14.90 -8.13
C VAL A 129 -16.18 14.46 -8.47
N THR A 130 -17.18 15.16 -7.92
CA THR A 130 -18.61 14.93 -8.17
C THR A 130 -19.21 15.95 -9.12
N ALA A 131 -18.73 17.20 -9.08
CA ALA A 131 -19.13 18.27 -9.98
C ALA A 131 -18.02 19.32 -10.12
N ILE A 132 -18.07 20.11 -11.18
CA ILE A 132 -17.17 21.24 -11.43
C ILE A 132 -18.03 22.43 -11.85
N GLU A 133 -17.91 23.56 -11.14
CA GLU A 133 -18.62 24.81 -11.40
C GLU A 133 -17.60 25.94 -11.60
N GLY A 134 -17.23 26.20 -12.86
CA GLY A 134 -16.12 27.09 -13.17
C GLY A 134 -14.82 26.52 -12.59
N ASN A 135 -14.28 27.20 -11.59
CA ASN A 135 -13.06 26.82 -10.88
C ASN A 135 -13.32 26.19 -9.50
N VAL A 136 -14.58 25.90 -9.18
CA VAL A 136 -14.95 25.20 -7.94
C VAL A 136 -15.05 23.71 -8.22
N LEU A 137 -14.25 22.92 -7.51
CA LEU A 137 -14.32 21.47 -7.52
C LEU A 137 -15.22 21.03 -6.37
N HIS A 138 -16.25 20.23 -6.64
CA HIS A 138 -17.04 19.55 -5.63
C HIS A 138 -16.61 18.09 -5.54
N PHE A 139 -16.62 17.52 -4.34
CA PHE A 139 -16.15 16.17 -4.10
C PHE A 139 -17.05 15.40 -3.13
N ASP A 140 -16.78 14.11 -2.99
CA ASP A 140 -17.69 13.14 -2.36
C ASP A 140 -17.42 12.80 -0.90
N ARG A 141 -16.35 13.35 -0.30
CA ARG A 141 -16.07 13.15 1.13
C ARG A 141 -15.49 14.40 1.76
N TYR A 142 -15.80 14.60 3.03
CA TYR A 142 -15.37 15.76 3.80
C TYR A 142 -13.85 15.85 3.93
N LEU A 143 -13.34 17.08 3.89
CA LEU A 143 -11.94 17.38 4.22
C LEU A 143 -11.66 17.03 5.69
N VAL A 144 -10.48 16.46 5.94
CA VAL A 144 -10.09 15.98 7.27
C VAL A 144 -9.32 17.01 8.10
N ARG A 145 -9.04 18.17 7.51
CA ARG A 145 -8.35 19.30 8.12
C ARG A 145 -8.77 20.62 7.46
N ASP A 146 -8.38 21.72 8.11
CA ASP A 146 -8.37 23.06 7.54
C ASP A 146 -7.07 23.23 6.72
N TYR A 147 -7.20 23.52 5.43
CA TYR A 147 -6.06 23.73 4.53
C TYR A 147 -6.01 25.18 4.06
N GLU A 148 -4.87 25.82 4.28
CA GLU A 148 -4.72 27.26 4.01
C GLU A 148 -4.18 27.50 2.59
N ALA A 149 -4.82 28.40 1.83
CA ALA A 149 -4.39 28.79 0.49
C ALA A 149 -3.00 29.45 0.53
N ASP A 150 -2.79 30.36 1.48
CA ASP A 150 -1.52 31.08 1.69
C ASP A 150 -0.38 30.17 2.21
N ASN A 151 -0.72 28.97 2.69
CA ASN A 151 0.23 27.92 3.07
C ASN A 151 0.44 26.88 1.96
N GLY A 152 0.25 27.27 0.71
CA GLY A 152 0.44 26.36 -0.41
C GLY A 152 -0.67 25.33 -0.58
N GLY A 153 -1.91 25.66 -0.19
CA GLY A 153 -3.09 24.87 -0.47
C GLY A 153 -3.16 24.41 -1.92
N THR A 154 -3.28 23.09 -2.14
CA THR A 154 -3.15 22.44 -3.44
C THR A 154 -4.14 21.30 -3.61
N VAL A 155 -4.80 21.23 -4.77
CA VAL A 155 -5.45 20.01 -5.27
C VAL A 155 -4.56 19.36 -6.31
N THR A 156 -4.35 18.05 -6.21
CA THR A 156 -3.78 17.23 -7.29
C THR A 156 -4.73 16.10 -7.67
N ASN A 157 -4.56 15.49 -8.84
CA ASN A 157 -5.27 14.26 -9.20
C ASN A 157 -4.56 12.98 -8.74
N ALA A 158 -3.64 13.07 -7.78
CA ALA A 158 -3.04 11.89 -7.16
C ALA A 158 -4.12 11.16 -6.34
N CYS A 159 -4.19 9.84 -6.50
CA CYS A 159 -5.15 8.99 -5.81
C CYS A 159 -4.71 7.53 -5.91
N SER A 160 -5.30 6.67 -5.08
CA SER A 160 -5.16 5.23 -5.22
C SER A 160 -5.75 4.73 -6.55
N ILE A 161 -5.22 3.64 -7.08
CA ILE A 161 -5.79 3.01 -8.29
C ILE A 161 -6.96 2.11 -7.92
N ILE A 162 -6.80 1.36 -6.83
CA ILE A 162 -7.85 0.58 -6.20
C ILE A 162 -7.97 1.04 -4.75
N GLU A 163 -9.19 1.33 -4.32
CA GLU A 163 -9.51 1.78 -2.96
C GLU A 163 -10.58 0.87 -2.35
N GLY A 164 -10.37 0.46 -1.09
CA GLY A 164 -11.36 -0.24 -0.30
C GLY A 164 -11.44 0.37 1.10
N THR A 165 -12.58 0.98 1.43
CA THR A 165 -12.76 1.67 2.73
C THR A 165 -13.98 1.13 3.44
N GLU A 166 -13.81 0.65 4.68
CA GLU A 166 -14.87 0.05 5.49
C GLU A 166 -15.53 -1.15 4.79
N ILE A 167 -14.69 -2.04 4.24
CA ILE A 167 -15.13 -3.20 3.45
C ILE A 167 -14.60 -4.53 3.99
N GLY A 168 -15.24 -5.64 3.60
CA GLY A 168 -14.70 -6.97 3.87
C GLY A 168 -14.93 -8.03 2.80
N HIS A 169 -14.22 -9.15 2.93
CA HIS A 169 -14.35 -10.33 2.08
C HIS A 169 -14.07 -10.08 0.58
N VAL A 170 -13.08 -9.23 0.30
CA VAL A 170 -12.70 -8.85 -1.07
C VAL A 170 -11.53 -9.67 -1.60
N LEU A 171 -11.55 -9.97 -2.90
CA LEU A 171 -10.42 -10.51 -3.64
C LEU A 171 -10.01 -9.54 -4.76
N ILE A 172 -8.73 -9.16 -4.80
CA ILE A 172 -8.12 -8.47 -5.93
C ILE A 172 -7.09 -9.43 -6.53
N SER A 173 -7.17 -9.74 -7.82
CA SER A 173 -6.25 -10.73 -8.40
C SER A 173 -5.92 -10.55 -9.88
N ASP A 174 -4.79 -11.11 -10.28
CA ASP A 174 -4.40 -11.33 -11.68
C ASP A 174 -4.40 -10.04 -12.54
N LEU A 175 -3.78 -8.97 -12.04
CA LEU A 175 -3.68 -7.68 -12.76
C LEU A 175 -2.37 -6.94 -12.46
N THR A 176 -2.08 -5.95 -13.30
CA THR A 176 -0.96 -5.02 -13.14
C THR A 176 -1.49 -3.61 -12.89
N ILE A 177 -0.90 -2.90 -11.95
CA ILE A 177 -1.03 -1.45 -11.76
C ILE A 177 0.26 -0.80 -12.27
N ASP A 178 0.09 0.18 -13.16
CA ASP A 178 1.14 1.09 -13.60
C ASP A 178 0.83 2.49 -13.05
N GLY A 179 1.58 2.90 -12.04
CA GLY A 179 1.34 4.15 -11.32
C GLY A 179 1.80 5.41 -12.06
N ASN A 180 2.44 5.28 -13.23
CA ASN A 180 2.90 6.41 -14.05
C ASN A 180 3.70 7.45 -13.22
N LYS A 181 4.61 6.96 -12.35
CA LYS A 181 5.33 7.76 -11.33
C LYS A 181 5.92 9.06 -11.87
N ALA A 182 6.58 9.00 -13.02
CA ALA A 182 7.28 10.14 -13.60
C ALA A 182 6.36 11.32 -13.97
N ALA A 183 5.07 11.07 -14.19
CA ALA A 183 4.10 12.08 -14.58
C ALA A 183 3.15 12.48 -13.43
N ASN A 184 3.31 11.93 -12.22
CA ASN A 184 2.38 12.16 -11.11
C ASN A 184 3.09 12.80 -9.91
N GLY A 185 2.35 13.54 -9.09
CA GLY A 185 2.85 14.04 -7.79
C GLY A 185 2.85 12.95 -6.71
N PRO A 186 3.59 13.13 -5.61
CA PRO A 186 3.64 12.17 -4.51
C PRO A 186 2.36 12.18 -3.68
N ILE A 187 1.96 11.02 -3.17
CA ILE A 187 0.84 10.83 -2.23
C ILE A 187 1.24 9.93 -1.07
N GLY A 188 0.74 10.21 0.14
CA GLY A 188 1.17 9.51 1.35
C GLY A 188 0.47 8.18 1.60
N GLY A 189 1.26 7.24 2.11
CA GLY A 189 0.85 5.86 2.40
C GLY A 189 -0.25 5.67 3.44
N CYS A 190 -0.46 6.64 4.32
CA CYS A 190 -1.50 6.54 5.34
C CYS A 190 -2.91 6.83 4.79
N ARG A 191 -3.01 7.38 3.57
CA ARG A 191 -4.29 7.73 2.92
C ARG A 191 -4.43 7.19 1.50
N ALA A 192 -3.37 6.64 0.92
CA ALA A 192 -3.38 6.09 -0.42
C ALA A 192 -2.29 5.03 -0.64
N GLY A 193 -2.36 4.40 -1.81
CA GLY A 193 -1.37 3.51 -2.37
C GLY A 193 -1.81 3.07 -3.77
N GLY A 194 -0.96 2.38 -4.53
CA GLY A 194 -1.41 1.71 -5.75
C GLY A 194 -2.68 0.87 -5.48
N ILE A 195 -2.67 0.15 -4.37
CA ILE A 195 -3.87 -0.41 -3.71
C ILE A 195 -3.93 0.13 -2.28
N TYR A 196 -5.09 0.63 -1.87
CA TYR A 196 -5.32 1.14 -0.53
C TYR A 196 -6.52 0.47 0.14
N LEU A 197 -6.31 -0.12 1.32
CA LEU A 197 -7.37 -0.72 2.14
C LEU A 197 -7.43 -0.03 3.52
N TYR A 198 -8.58 0.52 3.89
CA TYR A 198 -8.78 1.22 5.16
C TYR A 198 -9.97 0.66 5.91
N LYS A 199 -9.81 0.36 7.20
CA LYS A 199 -10.89 -0.24 8.01
C LYS A 199 -11.48 -1.49 7.35
N ALA A 200 -10.62 -2.28 6.73
CA ALA A 200 -11.00 -3.44 5.94
C ALA A 200 -10.75 -4.76 6.69
N ASN A 201 -11.50 -5.80 6.36
CA ASN A 201 -11.31 -7.12 6.95
C ASN A 201 -11.44 -8.29 5.97
N ASN A 202 -10.65 -9.35 6.16
CA ASN A 202 -10.72 -10.56 5.34
C ASN A 202 -10.54 -10.31 3.83
N CYS A 203 -9.58 -9.46 3.45
CA CYS A 203 -9.29 -9.15 2.05
C CYS A 203 -8.03 -9.86 1.56
N ARG A 204 -8.07 -10.30 0.30
CA ARG A 204 -7.00 -11.03 -0.38
C ARG A 204 -6.51 -10.26 -1.60
N ILE A 205 -5.20 -10.18 -1.78
CA ILE A 205 -4.54 -9.63 -2.96
C ILE A 205 -3.60 -10.70 -3.50
N GLU A 206 -3.83 -11.16 -4.73
CA GLU A 206 -3.12 -12.33 -5.26
C GLU A 206 -2.63 -12.14 -6.70
N ARG A 207 -1.35 -12.41 -6.94
CA ARG A 207 -0.77 -12.33 -8.29
C ARG A 207 -0.99 -10.95 -8.93
N VAL A 208 -0.81 -9.91 -8.11
CA VAL A 208 -0.93 -8.51 -8.52
C VAL A 208 0.44 -7.88 -8.59
N SER A 209 0.70 -7.12 -9.66
CA SER A 209 1.90 -6.29 -9.79
C SER A 209 1.54 -4.82 -9.57
N VAL A 210 2.28 -4.09 -8.74
CA VAL A 210 2.19 -2.63 -8.59
C VAL A 210 3.55 -2.05 -8.96
N LEU A 211 3.58 -1.28 -10.04
CA LEU A 211 4.80 -0.75 -10.64
C LEU A 211 4.73 0.76 -10.67
N ASP A 212 5.85 1.41 -10.36
CA ASP A 212 6.05 2.84 -10.64
C ASP A 212 4.90 3.72 -10.10
N PHE A 213 4.49 3.51 -8.85
CA PHE A 213 3.52 4.38 -8.15
C PHE A 213 4.22 5.50 -7.37
N ASN A 214 3.73 6.74 -7.46
CA ASN A 214 4.34 7.87 -6.74
C ASN A 214 3.80 7.98 -5.30
N GLY A 215 4.08 6.96 -4.50
CA GLY A 215 3.67 6.80 -3.11
C GLY A 215 3.98 5.38 -2.69
N ASP A 216 3.20 4.82 -1.77
CA ASP A 216 3.30 3.41 -1.41
C ASP A 216 2.65 2.50 -2.44
N GLY A 217 3.22 1.32 -2.65
CA GLY A 217 2.68 0.35 -3.60
C GLY A 217 1.35 -0.24 -3.12
N ILE A 218 1.35 -0.93 -1.98
CA ILE A 218 0.15 -1.50 -1.36
C ILE A 218 0.12 -1.09 0.11
N SER A 219 -0.88 -0.30 0.50
CA SER A 219 -1.06 0.16 1.88
C SER A 219 -2.36 -0.35 2.46
N TRP A 220 -2.32 -0.78 3.72
CA TRP A 220 -3.51 -1.15 4.46
C TRP A 220 -3.44 -0.68 5.91
N GLN A 221 -4.48 0.04 6.33
CA GLN A 221 -4.50 0.81 7.56
C GLN A 221 -5.75 0.48 8.39
N ILE A 222 -5.57 0.20 9.69
CA ILE A 222 -6.66 -0.17 10.62
C ILE A 222 -7.43 -1.39 10.09
N THR A 223 -6.79 -2.55 9.97
CA THR A 223 -7.40 -3.72 9.29
C THR A 223 -7.28 -5.00 10.09
N GLU A 224 -7.99 -6.05 9.66
CA GLU A 224 -7.87 -7.40 10.23
C GLU A 224 -7.87 -8.46 9.13
N ASN A 225 -6.98 -9.45 9.20
CA ASN A 225 -6.93 -10.58 8.25
C ASN A 225 -6.77 -10.15 6.78
N ILE A 226 -5.78 -9.30 6.51
CA ILE A 226 -5.39 -8.93 5.13
C ILE A 226 -4.29 -9.89 4.67
N SER A 227 -4.44 -10.48 3.48
CA SER A 227 -3.40 -11.36 2.92
C SER A 227 -2.96 -10.97 1.53
N LEU A 228 -1.65 -10.96 1.32
CA LEU A 228 -0.98 -10.76 0.04
C LEU A 228 -0.24 -12.05 -0.32
N HIS A 229 -0.43 -12.53 -1.54
CA HIS A 229 0.22 -13.74 -2.03
C HIS A 229 0.72 -13.58 -3.47
N ARG A 230 2.02 -13.82 -3.68
CA ARG A 230 2.65 -13.73 -5.01
C ARG A 230 2.46 -12.37 -5.68
N CYS A 231 2.54 -11.30 -4.89
CA CYS A 231 2.48 -9.94 -5.41
C CYS A 231 3.89 -9.43 -5.73
N VAL A 232 3.96 -8.52 -6.71
CA VAL A 232 5.20 -7.84 -7.11
C VAL A 232 5.00 -6.35 -6.90
N VAL A 233 5.83 -5.71 -6.07
CA VAL A 233 5.73 -4.26 -5.82
C VAL A 233 7.08 -3.62 -6.05
N ARG A 234 7.20 -2.87 -7.15
CA ARG A 234 8.51 -2.37 -7.59
C ARG A 234 8.50 -0.92 -8.02
N ARG A 235 9.64 -0.25 -7.76
CA ARG A 235 9.89 1.13 -8.19
C ARG A 235 8.83 2.12 -7.73
N CYS A 236 8.14 1.84 -6.62
CA CYS A 236 7.29 2.84 -5.99
C CYS A 236 8.15 3.93 -5.34
N ALA A 237 7.64 5.15 -5.23
CA ALA A 237 8.42 6.28 -4.74
C ALA A 237 8.67 6.22 -3.23
N ASP A 238 7.76 5.61 -2.47
CA ASP A 238 7.92 5.40 -1.03
C ASP A 238 8.10 3.88 -0.77
N SER A 239 7.25 3.27 0.07
CA SER A 239 7.44 1.90 0.53
C SER A 239 6.69 0.92 -0.36
N GLY A 240 7.21 -0.30 -0.51
CA GLY A 240 6.52 -1.34 -1.28
C GLY A 240 5.20 -1.72 -0.61
N LEU A 241 5.30 -2.27 0.60
CA LEU A 241 4.17 -2.69 1.41
C LEU A 241 4.09 -1.88 2.69
N HIS A 242 2.88 -1.44 3.06
CA HIS A 242 2.65 -0.62 4.25
C HIS A 242 1.44 -1.10 5.06
N PRO A 243 1.58 -2.19 5.84
CA PRO A 243 0.68 -2.47 6.95
C PRO A 243 0.82 -1.43 8.04
N GLY A 244 -0.29 -0.88 8.52
CA GLY A 244 -0.22 0.11 9.59
C GLY A 244 -1.47 0.28 10.45
N SER A 245 -1.29 1.13 11.45
CA SER A 245 -2.32 1.71 12.30
C SER A 245 -3.24 0.72 13.03
N GLY A 246 -2.70 -0.38 13.54
CA GLY A 246 -3.47 -1.41 14.26
C GLY A 246 -3.91 -2.58 13.38
N SER A 247 -3.18 -2.85 12.29
CA SER A 247 -3.50 -3.97 11.41
C SER A 247 -3.12 -5.31 12.05
N LEU A 248 -4.10 -6.18 12.28
CA LEU A 248 -3.91 -7.48 12.92
C LEU A 248 -3.94 -8.62 11.90
N TYR A 249 -3.15 -9.67 12.16
CA TYR A 249 -3.17 -10.93 11.40
C TYR A 249 -2.91 -10.76 9.90
N SER A 250 -2.02 -9.85 9.53
CA SER A 250 -1.59 -9.71 8.13
C SER A 250 -0.81 -10.95 7.69
N ARG A 251 -1.08 -11.49 6.50
CA ARG A 251 -0.30 -12.59 5.91
C ARG A 251 0.30 -12.17 4.58
N VAL A 252 1.63 -12.02 4.50
CA VAL A 252 2.34 -11.64 3.28
C VAL A 252 3.28 -12.78 2.90
N THR A 253 3.01 -13.42 1.77
CA THR A 253 3.75 -14.63 1.38
C THR A 253 4.15 -14.65 -0.09
N GLU A 254 5.38 -15.11 -0.35
CA GLU A 254 5.89 -15.27 -1.72
C GLU A 254 5.83 -13.97 -2.54
N CYS A 255 5.90 -12.81 -1.88
CA CYS A 255 5.89 -11.50 -2.50
C CYS A 255 7.31 -11.00 -2.79
N ASP A 256 7.45 -10.20 -3.84
CA ASP A 256 8.70 -9.53 -4.18
C ASP A 256 8.50 -8.00 -4.14
N CYS A 257 9.34 -7.34 -3.34
CA CYS A 257 9.28 -5.92 -3.06
C CYS A 257 10.66 -5.31 -3.32
N SER A 258 10.86 -4.79 -4.54
CA SER A 258 12.18 -4.35 -4.99
C SER A 258 12.23 -2.92 -5.51
N ASP A 259 13.39 -2.28 -5.36
CA ASP A 259 13.69 -0.97 -5.96
C ASP A 259 12.71 0.14 -5.55
N ASN A 260 12.03 0.00 -4.41
CA ASN A 260 11.13 1.03 -3.89
C ASN A 260 11.98 2.13 -3.20
N GLY A 261 11.50 3.37 -3.22
CA GLY A 261 12.28 4.52 -2.76
C GLY A 261 12.59 4.50 -1.27
N ARG A 262 11.82 3.75 -0.46
CA ARG A 262 12.03 3.62 0.99
C ARG A 262 12.21 2.17 1.43
N ALA A 263 11.24 1.60 2.13
CA ALA A 263 11.31 0.23 2.62
C ALA A 263 10.67 -0.74 1.62
N GLY A 264 11.16 -1.98 1.55
CA GLY A 264 10.41 -3.04 0.89
C GLY A 264 9.08 -3.32 1.62
N LEU A 265 9.15 -3.38 2.95
CA LEU A 265 7.99 -3.49 3.85
C LEU A 265 8.16 -2.53 5.04
N PHE A 266 7.25 -1.57 5.14
CA PHE A 266 7.17 -0.61 6.24
C PHE A 266 6.05 -1.01 7.21
N ILE A 267 6.44 -1.66 8.29
CA ILE A 267 5.54 -2.03 9.38
C ILE A 267 5.40 -0.82 10.28
N CYS A 268 4.22 -0.18 10.20
CA CYS A 268 4.06 1.17 10.70
C CYS A 268 3.69 1.23 12.18
N TRP A 269 2.45 1.03 12.57
CA TRP A 269 2.02 1.25 13.96
C TRP A 269 1.10 0.12 14.37
N ARG A 270 1.46 -0.60 15.43
CA ARG A 270 0.66 -1.68 16.04
C ARG A 270 0.29 -2.78 15.05
N VAL A 271 1.20 -3.18 14.18
CA VAL A 271 1.00 -4.37 13.35
C VAL A 271 1.37 -5.59 14.19
N GLN A 272 0.40 -6.49 14.39
CA GLN A 272 0.55 -7.58 15.36
C GLN A 272 0.02 -8.91 14.83
N HIS A 273 0.62 -10.00 15.32
CA HIS A 273 0.23 -11.37 14.99
C HIS A 273 0.26 -11.68 13.48
N GLY A 274 1.11 -10.98 12.73
CA GLY A 274 1.29 -11.19 11.30
C GLY A 274 2.23 -12.34 10.97
N ASP A 275 2.13 -12.80 9.72
CA ASP A 275 2.95 -13.84 9.10
C ASP A 275 3.53 -13.30 7.80
N PHE A 276 4.83 -13.05 7.81
CA PHE A 276 5.59 -12.51 6.68
C PHE A 276 6.61 -13.57 6.25
N SER A 277 6.26 -14.40 5.27
CA SER A 277 7.04 -15.59 4.96
C SER A 277 7.43 -15.72 3.50
N ARG A 278 8.68 -16.11 3.23
CA ARG A 278 9.20 -16.38 1.88
C ARG A 278 9.09 -15.19 0.93
N ASN A 279 9.31 -13.98 1.44
CA ASN A 279 9.30 -12.76 0.63
C ASN A 279 10.72 -12.32 0.27
N THR A 280 10.84 -11.57 -0.83
CA THR A 280 12.08 -10.93 -1.25
C THR A 280 11.95 -9.42 -1.09
N PHE A 281 12.91 -8.81 -0.39
CA PHE A 281 13.01 -7.37 -0.19
C PHE A 281 14.40 -6.90 -0.64
N SER A 282 14.51 -6.37 -1.85
CA SER A 282 15.82 -6.09 -2.46
C SER A 282 15.96 -4.73 -3.13
N GLY A 283 17.12 -4.10 -3.02
CA GLY A 283 17.41 -2.85 -3.74
C GLY A 283 16.55 -1.66 -3.31
N ASN A 284 15.87 -1.73 -2.15
CA ASN A 284 15.04 -0.62 -1.69
C ASN A 284 15.92 0.51 -1.13
N GLY A 285 15.46 1.76 -1.30
CA GLY A 285 16.22 2.98 -1.03
C GLY A 285 16.54 3.25 0.44
N GLU A 286 15.96 2.49 1.36
CA GLU A 286 16.33 2.51 2.78
C GLU A 286 16.62 1.11 3.31
N CYS A 287 15.61 0.25 3.38
CA CYS A 287 15.74 -1.05 4.02
C CYS A 287 14.83 -2.11 3.42
N GLY A 288 15.12 -3.37 3.72
CA GLY A 288 14.21 -4.45 3.38
C GLY A 288 12.93 -4.37 4.22
N ILE A 289 13.07 -4.37 5.55
CA ILE A 289 11.98 -4.13 6.51
C ILE A 289 12.31 -2.99 7.47
N SER A 290 11.32 -2.14 7.71
CA SER A 290 11.29 -1.22 8.85
C SER A 290 10.16 -1.63 9.80
N ILE A 291 10.48 -1.82 11.08
CA ILE A 291 9.54 -2.21 12.15
C ILE A 291 9.74 -1.31 13.38
N GLY A 292 8.71 -1.04 14.16
CA GLY A 292 8.82 -0.17 15.34
C GLY A 292 7.58 -0.14 16.22
N HIS A 293 6.79 0.92 16.08
CA HIS A 293 5.83 1.36 17.08
C HIS A 293 4.79 0.29 17.46
N LYS A 294 5.04 -0.41 18.58
CA LYS A 294 4.19 -1.48 19.15
C LYS A 294 3.90 -2.62 18.16
N ASP A 295 4.80 -2.82 17.21
CA ASP A 295 4.73 -3.92 16.26
C ASP A 295 5.19 -5.19 16.98
N SER A 296 4.31 -6.15 17.20
CA SER A 296 4.60 -7.24 18.14
C SER A 296 4.02 -8.58 17.74
N ASP A 297 4.66 -9.65 18.21
CA ASP A 297 4.18 -11.02 18.06
C ASP A 297 4.01 -11.43 16.58
N ASN A 298 4.81 -10.84 15.69
CA ASN A 298 4.83 -11.20 14.27
C ASN A 298 5.87 -12.30 13.97
N LEU A 299 5.60 -13.11 12.96
CA LEU A 299 6.51 -14.11 12.41
C LEU A 299 7.11 -13.61 11.08
N PHE A 300 8.43 -13.69 10.98
CA PHE A 300 9.20 -13.46 9.76
C PHE A 300 10.00 -14.72 9.43
N ASP A 301 9.53 -15.52 8.46
CA ASP A 301 10.15 -16.82 8.15
C ASP A 301 10.64 -16.93 6.69
N GLY A 302 11.90 -17.28 6.50
CA GLY A 302 12.43 -17.61 5.18
C GLY A 302 12.47 -16.43 4.19
N ASN A 303 12.56 -15.18 4.66
CA ASN A 303 12.63 -14.01 3.80
C ASN A 303 14.06 -13.71 3.37
N GLU A 304 14.19 -12.97 2.27
CA GLU A 304 15.47 -12.50 1.74
C GLU A 304 15.54 -10.97 1.74
N PHE A 305 16.61 -10.42 2.31
CA PHE A 305 16.89 -9.00 2.42
C PHE A 305 18.22 -8.69 1.75
N ARG A 306 18.20 -8.15 0.52
CA ARG A 306 19.41 -8.05 -0.32
C ARG A 306 19.65 -6.67 -0.88
N GLY A 307 20.85 -6.13 -0.71
CA GLY A 307 21.26 -4.90 -1.43
C GLY A 307 20.40 -3.67 -1.13
N ASN A 308 19.72 -3.62 0.02
CA ASN A 308 18.96 -2.43 0.41
C ASN A 308 19.93 -1.33 0.86
N ALA A 309 19.61 -0.07 0.60
CA ALA A 309 20.60 1.00 0.61
C ALA A 309 21.21 1.31 1.99
N LYS A 310 20.53 1.02 3.10
CA LYS A 310 21.05 1.26 4.47
C LYS A 310 21.13 -0.03 5.28
N SER A 311 20.05 -0.81 5.33
CA SER A 311 20.01 -2.02 6.16
C SER A 311 19.06 -3.09 5.64
N GLY A 312 19.29 -4.35 6.02
CA GLY A 312 18.32 -5.41 5.77
C GLY A 312 17.05 -5.20 6.59
N ILE A 313 17.23 -5.09 7.91
CA ILE A 313 16.15 -4.95 8.88
C ILE A 313 16.44 -3.77 9.82
N ILE A 314 15.47 -2.89 10.01
CA ILE A 314 15.54 -1.75 10.92
C ILE A 314 14.47 -1.84 12.00
N PHE A 315 14.89 -1.75 13.27
CA PHE A 315 14.02 -1.45 14.41
C PHE A 315 14.13 0.04 14.75
N ARG A 316 13.02 0.77 14.57
CA ARG A 316 12.96 2.23 14.68
C ARG A 316 13.15 2.73 16.12
N PRO A 317 13.59 4.00 16.30
CA PRO A 317 13.87 4.61 17.60
C PRO A 317 12.60 4.91 18.41
N GLU A 318 12.00 3.87 18.98
CA GLU A 318 10.84 3.96 19.86
C GLU A 318 11.21 4.05 21.34
N LYS A 319 10.31 4.66 22.13
CA LYS A 319 10.44 4.74 23.59
C LYS A 319 10.15 3.39 24.25
N THR A 320 10.66 3.19 25.46
CA THR A 320 10.37 1.99 26.28
C THR A 320 8.86 1.73 26.37
N GLY A 321 8.44 0.49 26.07
CA GLY A 321 7.04 0.08 26.01
C GLY A 321 6.35 0.31 24.66
N ASN A 322 6.98 1.05 23.75
CA ASN A 322 6.48 1.29 22.39
C ASN A 322 7.33 0.64 21.29
N GLY A 323 8.44 -0.03 21.64
CA GLY A 323 9.27 -0.73 20.66
C GLY A 323 8.57 -1.91 19.98
N ALA A 324 9.27 -2.48 18.99
CA ALA A 324 8.81 -3.69 18.33
C ALA A 324 9.24 -4.90 19.16
N ASN A 325 8.28 -5.69 19.64
CA ASN A 325 8.56 -6.66 20.69
C ASN A 325 8.07 -8.07 20.35
N ARG A 326 8.77 -9.09 20.85
CA ARG A 326 8.34 -10.51 20.76
C ARG A 326 8.12 -11.00 19.33
N ASN A 327 8.80 -10.41 18.35
CA ASN A 327 8.74 -10.92 16.98
C ASN A 327 9.72 -12.08 16.83
N ILE A 328 9.37 -13.03 15.97
CA ILE A 328 10.14 -14.22 15.69
C ILE A 328 10.65 -14.14 14.26
N TRP A 329 11.97 -14.26 14.11
CA TRP A 329 12.69 -14.18 12.84
C TRP A 329 13.39 -15.51 12.59
N THR A 330 12.90 -16.32 11.67
CA THR A 330 13.46 -17.64 11.39
C THR A 330 13.92 -17.80 9.96
N ASN A 331 15.07 -18.46 9.77
CA ASN A 331 15.55 -18.91 8.46
C ASN A 331 15.68 -17.80 7.41
N ASN A 332 15.83 -16.53 7.81
CA ASN A 332 15.96 -15.42 6.89
C ASN A 332 17.40 -15.26 6.40
N VAL A 333 17.55 -14.68 5.21
CA VAL A 333 18.84 -14.34 4.60
C VAL A 333 18.97 -12.83 4.51
N VAL A 334 19.99 -12.26 5.15
CA VAL A 334 20.28 -10.82 5.19
C VAL A 334 21.67 -10.58 4.61
N GLU A 335 21.70 -10.08 3.37
CA GLU A 335 22.93 -10.02 2.56
C GLU A 335 23.17 -8.66 1.93
N ASP A 336 24.43 -8.22 2.01
CA ASP A 336 24.96 -7.10 1.20
C ASP A 336 24.14 -5.80 1.31
N ASN A 337 23.51 -5.56 2.46
CA ASN A 337 22.75 -4.35 2.69
C ASN A 337 23.65 -3.22 3.16
N GLY A 338 23.50 -2.05 2.54
CA GLY A 338 24.26 -0.87 2.86
C GLY A 338 24.74 -0.12 1.62
N ASN A 339 25.49 0.92 1.90
CA ASN A 339 26.20 1.79 0.99
C ASN A 339 27.50 2.27 1.67
N GLU A 340 28.21 3.21 1.03
CA GLU A 340 29.48 3.72 1.55
C GLU A 340 29.36 4.41 2.93
N GLN A 341 28.19 4.94 3.28
CA GLN A 341 27.93 5.72 4.50
C GLN A 341 27.30 4.89 5.63
N SER A 342 26.47 3.91 5.31
CA SER A 342 25.72 3.10 6.28
C SER A 342 25.57 1.67 5.75
N GLY A 343 25.63 0.65 6.62
CA GLY A 343 25.52 -0.73 6.16
C GLY A 343 25.38 -1.72 7.30
N TYR A 344 24.14 -2.18 7.51
CA TYR A 344 23.79 -3.10 8.59
C TYR A 344 22.95 -4.26 8.06
N GLY A 345 23.21 -5.48 8.52
CA GLY A 345 22.24 -6.55 8.37
C GLY A 345 20.99 -6.23 9.18
N ILE A 346 21.17 -6.10 10.50
CA ILE A 346 20.15 -5.71 11.46
C ILE A 346 20.61 -4.45 12.20
N TYR A 347 19.78 -3.42 12.20
CA TYR A 347 20.00 -2.18 12.93
C TYR A 347 18.84 -1.95 13.91
N ALA A 348 19.11 -1.95 15.21
CA ALA A 348 18.11 -1.69 16.23
C ALA A 348 18.49 -0.51 17.12
N GLU A 349 17.79 0.61 16.92
CA GLU A 349 18.06 1.86 17.65
C GLU A 349 17.15 2.06 18.84
N GLY A 350 15.85 1.74 18.73
CA GLY A 350 14.86 2.02 19.78
C GLY A 350 14.69 0.92 20.82
N ALA A 351 13.88 1.18 21.84
CA ALA A 351 13.63 0.30 22.99
C ALA A 351 12.74 -0.92 22.62
N SER A 352 13.20 -1.71 21.67
CA SER A 352 12.62 -2.97 21.23
C SER A 352 13.11 -4.10 22.13
N ALA A 353 12.25 -5.09 22.37
CA ALA A 353 12.46 -6.13 23.36
C ALA A 353 12.10 -7.53 22.87
N ASP A 354 12.79 -8.54 23.38
CA ASP A 354 12.38 -9.95 23.30
C ASP A 354 12.20 -10.48 21.85
N ASN A 355 12.96 -9.95 20.89
CA ASN A 355 12.92 -10.46 19.50
C ASN A 355 13.86 -11.66 19.35
N VAL A 356 13.35 -12.73 18.74
CA VAL A 356 14.07 -14.00 18.63
C VAL A 356 14.49 -14.25 17.19
N PHE A 357 15.78 -14.37 16.96
CA PHE A 357 16.39 -14.69 15.67
C PHE A 357 16.91 -16.13 15.70
N ARG A 358 16.38 -17.01 14.85
CA ARG A 358 16.81 -18.42 14.77
C ARG A 358 17.13 -18.88 13.36
N GLY A 359 18.33 -19.43 13.16
CA GLY A 359 18.74 -19.99 11.86
C GLY A 359 18.85 -18.95 10.75
N ASN A 360 19.04 -17.66 11.08
CA ASN A 360 19.19 -16.61 10.07
C ASN A 360 20.64 -16.54 9.59
N ALA A 361 20.85 -16.28 8.31
CA ALA A 361 22.17 -15.98 7.74
C ALA A 361 22.33 -14.48 7.58
N ILE A 362 23.33 -13.89 8.23
CA ILE A 362 23.59 -12.44 8.18
C ILE A 362 25.03 -12.25 7.73
N ARG A 363 25.23 -11.80 6.49
CA ARG A 363 26.59 -11.77 5.90
C ARG A 363 26.77 -10.72 4.83
N ASP A 364 28.02 -10.31 4.67
CA ASP A 364 28.51 -9.66 3.45
C ASP A 364 29.11 -10.75 2.55
N THR A 365 28.75 -10.77 1.27
CA THR A 365 29.23 -11.79 0.31
C THR A 365 30.42 -11.31 -0.53
N GLY A 366 31.11 -10.27 -0.06
CA GLY A 366 32.26 -9.66 -0.73
C GLY A 366 31.97 -8.30 -1.35
N THR A 367 30.80 -7.70 -1.06
CA THR A 367 30.46 -6.36 -1.52
C THR A 367 31.11 -5.26 -0.66
N ASN A 368 31.48 -5.59 0.58
CA ASN A 368 31.94 -4.64 1.61
C ASN A 368 30.93 -3.53 1.91
N LEU A 369 29.66 -3.70 1.54
CA LEU A 369 28.60 -2.73 1.80
C LEU A 369 27.94 -3.01 3.16
N GLN A 370 27.77 -4.28 3.54
CA GLN A 370 27.22 -4.66 4.84
C GLN A 370 28.32 -4.72 5.90
N LYS A 371 28.73 -3.54 6.36
CA LYS A 371 29.87 -3.37 7.29
C LYS A 371 29.63 -3.97 8.68
N THR A 372 28.37 -4.02 9.11
CA THR A 372 27.99 -4.56 10.41
C THR A 372 26.90 -5.62 10.24
N GLY A 373 27.08 -6.80 10.80
CA GLY A 373 26.03 -7.83 10.80
C GLY A 373 24.84 -7.39 11.64
N VAL A 374 25.06 -7.15 12.93
CA VAL A 374 24.03 -6.73 13.89
C VAL A 374 24.54 -5.55 14.71
N TRP A 375 23.75 -4.49 14.81
CA TRP A 375 23.97 -3.38 15.73
C TRP A 375 22.75 -3.16 16.61
N LEU A 376 22.97 -3.10 17.92
CA LEU A 376 21.93 -2.91 18.94
C LEU A 376 22.31 -1.74 19.85
N ALA A 377 21.38 -0.81 20.08
CA ALA A 377 21.56 0.23 21.09
C ALA A 377 21.42 -0.32 22.53
N ASP A 378 21.96 0.39 23.52
CA ASP A 378 22.00 -0.02 24.94
C ASP A 378 20.63 -0.35 25.57
N HIS A 379 19.56 0.21 25.00
CA HIS A 379 18.19 0.05 25.51
C HIS A 379 17.39 -1.02 24.74
N VAL A 380 18.01 -1.68 23.77
CA VAL A 380 17.54 -2.93 23.17
C VAL A 380 17.85 -4.08 24.13
N HIS A 381 16.87 -4.91 24.44
CA HIS A 381 17.03 -5.98 25.43
C HIS A 381 16.28 -7.25 25.05
N GLY A 382 16.69 -8.40 25.58
CA GLY A 382 16.02 -9.68 25.34
C GLY A 382 16.12 -10.20 23.91
N PHE A 383 16.92 -9.58 23.04
CA PHE A 383 17.19 -10.12 21.72
C PHE A 383 18.01 -11.41 21.85
N THR A 384 17.58 -12.49 21.19
CA THR A 384 18.29 -13.77 21.17
C THR A 384 18.65 -14.17 19.76
N PHE A 385 19.87 -14.65 19.55
CA PHE A 385 20.37 -15.12 18.26
C PHE A 385 20.81 -16.58 18.41
N ASP A 386 19.99 -17.51 17.92
CA ASP A 386 20.21 -18.96 18.06
C ASP A 386 20.41 -19.63 16.70
N GLY A 387 21.63 -20.07 16.42
CA GLY A 387 21.96 -20.75 15.16
C GLY A 387 21.91 -19.83 13.94
N GLY A 388 22.86 -20.03 13.03
CA GLY A 388 23.07 -19.15 11.86
C GLY A 388 24.55 -18.78 11.69
N ASP A 389 24.92 -18.39 10.48
CA ASP A 389 26.25 -17.85 10.18
C ASP A 389 26.22 -16.32 10.31
N GLY A 390 27.11 -15.76 11.15
CA GLY A 390 27.34 -14.30 11.25
C GLY A 390 26.72 -13.56 12.44
N ALA A 391 26.29 -14.28 13.49
CA ALA A 391 25.84 -13.69 14.76
C ALA A 391 26.99 -13.09 15.59
#